data_AF-A0A183HG83-F1
#
_entry.id   AF-A0A183HG83-F1
#
_cell.length_a   1.000
_cell.length_b   1.000
_cell.length_c   1.000
_cell.angle_alpha   90.00
_cell.angle_beta   90.00
_cell.angle_gamma   90.00
#
_symmetry.space_group_name_H-M   'P 1'
#
loop_
_entity.id
_entity.type
_entity.pdbx_description
1 polymer ?
#
loop_
_entity_poly.entity_id
_entity_poly.type
_entity_poly.pdbx_seq_one_letter_code
_entity_poly.pdbx_strand_id
1 'polypeptide(L)'
;MDLLDQIAIFRGCEPSVIISYIAIVREAYLQACTNLKKEDINIQERQTKMLEQWKQVEKHFAKIKYALLDCWPVGNEPDLMAAYASFALLYSLYKEVSDEVLNLLLLIFHSATDYILFIFGSP
;
A
#
# COMPACT_ATOMS: atom_id res chain seq x y z
N MET A 1 13.68 -3.60 0.47
CA MET A 1 12.83 -3.21 -0.67
C MET A 1 13.24 -3.95 -1.94
N ASP A 2 14.53 -4.03 -2.27
CA ASP A 2 15.02 -4.65 -3.52
C ASP A 2 14.58 -6.10 -3.77
N LEU A 3 14.35 -6.90 -2.71
CA LEU A 3 13.80 -8.25 -2.84
C LEU A 3 12.35 -8.26 -3.36
N LEU A 4 11.57 -7.20 -3.06
CA LEU A 4 10.19 -7.05 -3.54
C LEU A 4 10.12 -6.71 -5.03
N ASP A 5 11.22 -6.21 -5.61
CA ASP A 5 11.31 -5.93 -7.04
C ASP A 5 11.38 -7.22 -7.87
N GLN A 6 11.77 -8.34 -7.26
CA GLN A 6 11.83 -9.66 -7.89
C GLN A 6 10.48 -10.38 -7.89
N ILE A 7 9.51 -9.91 -7.10
CA ILE A 7 8.18 -10.50 -7.04
C ILE A 7 7.37 -9.99 -8.23
N ALA A 8 7.04 -10.90 -9.15
CA ALA A 8 6.13 -10.64 -10.25
C ALA A 8 4.69 -10.94 -9.84
N ILE A 9 3.80 -9.96 -9.98
CA ILE A 9 2.36 -10.11 -9.78
C ILE A 9 1.68 -9.89 -11.11
N PHE A 10 0.89 -10.86 -11.53
CA PHE A 10 0.20 -10.86 -12.81
C PHE A 10 -1.28 -10.54 -12.61
N ARG A 11 -1.89 -9.97 -13.65
CA ARG A 11 -3.32 -9.72 -13.72
C ARG A 11 -4.09 -11.05 -13.58
N GLY A 12 -5.12 -11.10 -12.74
CA GLY A 12 -5.93 -12.31 -12.52
C GLY A 12 -5.32 -13.33 -11.54
N CYS A 13 -4.32 -12.93 -10.75
CA CYS A 13 -3.84 -13.76 -9.63
C CYS A 13 -4.92 -13.91 -8.54
N GLU A 14 -4.74 -14.89 -7.65
CA GLU A 14 -5.65 -15.04 -6.51
C GLU A 14 -5.58 -13.80 -5.58
N PRO A 15 -6.72 -13.37 -5.00
CA PRO A 15 -6.75 -12.23 -4.07
C PRO A 15 -5.77 -12.37 -2.90
N SER A 16 -5.59 -13.59 -2.40
CA SER A 16 -4.63 -13.96 -1.35
C SER A 16 -3.19 -13.54 -1.66
N VAL A 17 -2.77 -13.63 -2.94
CA VAL A 17 -1.44 -13.22 -3.40
C VAL A 17 -1.27 -11.71 -3.29
N ILE A 18 -2.30 -10.95 -3.69
CA ILE A 18 -2.27 -9.48 -3.58
C ILE A 18 -2.25 -9.06 -2.12
N ILE A 19 -3.11 -9.64 -1.28
CA ILE A 19 -3.18 -9.32 0.16
C ILE A 19 -1.83 -9.61 0.83
N SER A 20 -1.24 -10.77 0.54
CA SER A 20 0.07 -11.14 1.06
C SER A 20 1.15 -10.17 0.62
N TYR A 21 1.15 -9.76 -0.66
CA TYR A 21 2.10 -8.79 -1.17
C TYR A 21 1.97 -7.42 -0.50
N ILE A 22 0.74 -6.91 -0.37
CA ILE A 22 0.47 -5.65 0.33
C ILE A 22 0.97 -5.72 1.77
N ALA A 23 0.73 -6.83 2.47
CA ALA A 23 1.20 -7.03 3.84
C ALA A 23 2.74 -7.02 3.92
N ILE A 24 3.43 -7.66 2.98
CA ILE A 24 4.90 -7.67 2.92
C ILE A 24 5.46 -6.28 2.62
N VAL A 25 4.89 -5.55 1.66
CA VAL A 25 5.30 -4.17 1.34
C VAL A 25 5.13 -3.26 2.56
N ARG A 26 4.00 -3.39 3.27
CA ARG A 26 3.75 -2.65 4.52
C ARG A 26 4.79 -2.97 5.58
N GLU A 27 5.05 -4.24 5.83
CA GLU A 27 6.01 -4.67 6.84
C GLU A 27 7.43 -4.17 6.52
N ALA A 28 7.85 -4.29 5.26
CA ALA A 28 9.15 -3.80 4.81
C ALA A 28 9.30 -2.29 5.01
N TYR A 29 8.24 -1.51 4.72
CA TYR A 29 8.23 -0.06 4.96
C TYR A 29 8.29 0.27 6.46
N LEU A 30 7.49 -0.41 7.29
CA LEU A 30 7.48 -0.21 8.74
C LEU A 30 8.85 -0.50 9.37
N GLN A 31 9.51 -1.57 8.93
CA GLN A 31 10.85 -1.92 9.38
C GLN A 31 11.87 -0.86 8.95
N ALA A 32 11.82 -0.39 7.71
CA ALA A 32 12.69 0.68 7.23
C ALA A 32 12.51 1.98 8.05
N CYS A 33 11.26 2.39 8.30
CA CYS A 33 10.96 3.56 9.13
C CYS A 33 11.47 3.39 10.58
N THR A 34 11.27 2.21 11.16
CA THR A 34 11.75 1.90 12.51
C THR A 34 13.28 1.96 12.60
N ASN A 35 13.98 1.45 11.59
CA ASN A 35 15.44 1.51 11.54
C ASN A 35 15.95 2.96 11.42
N LEU A 36 15.34 3.77 10.54
CA LEU A 36 15.66 5.19 10.40
C LEU A 36 15.36 6.02 11.66
N LYS A 37 14.37 5.63 12.46
CA LYS A 37 14.07 6.26 13.77
C LYS A 37 15.15 5.95 14.82
N LYS A 38 15.86 4.81 14.70
CA LYS A 38 16.95 4.39 15.60
C LYS A 38 18.32 4.96 15.22
N GLU A 39 18.49 5.35 13.96
CA GLU A 39 19.71 5.99 13.49
C GLU A 39 19.85 7.40 14.06
N ASP A 40 21.06 7.73 14.49
CA ASP A 40 21.46 9.08 14.92
C ASP A 40 21.78 9.92 13.68
N ILE A 41 20.72 10.37 13.02
CA ILE A 41 20.75 11.22 11.83
C ILE A 41 19.88 12.45 12.05
N ASN A 42 20.21 13.55 11.37
CA ASN A 42 19.41 14.77 11.41
C ASN A 42 17.96 14.48 10.97
N ILE A 43 17.00 15.16 11.59
CA ILE A 43 15.57 15.12 11.26
C ILE A 43 15.32 15.31 9.76
N GLN A 44 16.02 16.27 9.12
CA GLN A 44 15.85 16.54 7.69
C GLN A 44 16.37 15.39 6.80
N GLU A 45 17.47 14.76 7.19
CA GLU A 45 18.02 13.60 6.49
C GLU A 45 17.10 12.38 6.68
N ARG A 46 16.57 12.19 7.89
CA ARG A 46 15.59 11.15 8.21
C ARG A 46 14.32 11.28 7.36
N GLN A 47 13.77 12.49 7.26
CA GLN A 47 12.60 12.77 6.42
C GLN A 47 12.88 12.46 4.94
N THR A 48 14.05 12.85 4.43
CA THR A 48 14.46 12.57 3.05
C THR A 48 14.52 11.05 2.79
N LYS A 49 15.18 10.29 3.67
CA LYS A 49 15.27 8.83 3.55
C LYS A 49 13.91 8.15 3.67
N MET A 50 13.06 8.60 4.57
CA MET A 50 11.69 8.06 4.70
C MET A 50 10.85 8.33 3.45
N LEU A 51 11.00 9.51 2.83
CA LEU A 51 10.34 9.83 1.56
C LEU A 51 10.84 8.94 0.42
N GLU A 52 12.14 8.62 0.37
CA GLU A 52 12.69 7.66 -0.58
C GLU A 52 12.11 6.25 -0.38
N GLN A 53 11.97 5.78 0.87
CA GLN A 53 11.29 4.52 1.17
C GLN A 53 9.84 4.53 0.69
N TRP A 54 9.14 5.64 0.87
CA TRP A 54 7.76 5.78 0.41
C TRP A 54 7.64 5.73 -1.12
N LYS A 55 8.55 6.36 -1.87
CA LYS A 55 8.58 6.26 -3.34
C LYS A 55 8.73 4.81 -3.81
N GLN A 56 9.45 3.98 -3.08
CA GLN A 56 9.53 2.54 -3.37
C GLN A 56 8.19 1.84 -3.10
N VAL A 57 7.50 2.17 -2.00
CA VAL A 57 6.15 1.68 -1.72
C VAL A 57 5.21 2.00 -2.88
N GLU A 58 5.19 3.25 -3.34
CA GLU A 58 4.38 3.67 -4.49
C GLU A 58 4.69 2.89 -5.76
N LYS A 59 5.97 2.69 -6.07
CA LYS A 59 6.40 1.89 -7.23
C LYS A 59 5.84 0.48 -7.15
N HIS A 60 5.84 -0.15 -5.97
CA HIS A 60 5.26 -1.48 -5.76
C HIS A 60 3.74 -1.47 -5.93
N PHE A 61 3.04 -0.45 -5.41
CA PHE A 61 1.60 -0.32 -5.60
C PHE A 61 1.21 -0.03 -7.05
N ALA A 62 2.00 0.74 -7.79
CA ALA A 62 1.79 0.97 -9.21
C ALA A 62 1.87 -0.34 -10.02
N LYS A 63 2.81 -1.24 -9.67
CA LYS A 63 2.94 -2.57 -10.30
C LYS A 63 1.68 -3.42 -10.11
N ILE A 64 1.10 -3.41 -8.92
CA ILE A 64 -0.06 -4.24 -8.60
C ILE A 64 -1.41 -3.55 -8.85
N LYS A 65 -1.43 -2.25 -9.20
CA LYS A 65 -2.65 -1.45 -9.36
C LYS A 65 -3.71 -2.13 -10.22
N TYR A 66 -3.30 -2.68 -11.37
CA TYR A 66 -4.25 -3.33 -12.28
C TYR A 66 -4.72 -4.67 -11.72
N ALA A 67 -3.80 -5.50 -11.23
CA ALA A 67 -4.16 -6.77 -10.59
C ALA A 67 -5.13 -6.56 -9.42
N LEU A 68 -4.92 -5.51 -8.62
CA LEU A 68 -5.80 -5.11 -7.53
C LEU A 68 -7.22 -4.79 -8.01
N LEU A 69 -7.37 -4.05 -9.11
CA LEU A 69 -8.68 -3.70 -9.68
C LEU A 69 -9.44 -4.93 -10.20
N ASP A 70 -8.73 -5.97 -10.66
CA ASP A 70 -9.37 -7.18 -11.19
C ASP A 70 -9.63 -8.25 -10.12
N CYS A 71 -8.96 -8.18 -8.97
CA CYS A 71 -9.01 -9.20 -7.93
C CYS A 71 -10.21 -9.10 -6.99
N TRP A 72 -11.09 -8.12 -7.15
CA TRP A 72 -12.22 -7.91 -6.23
C TRP A 72 -13.58 -8.29 -6.86
N PRO A 73 -13.85 -9.59 -7.09
CA PRO A 73 -15.19 -10.03 -7.46
C PRO A 73 -16.13 -9.92 -6.25
N VAL A 74 -17.43 -9.79 -6.54
CA VAL A 74 -18.51 -9.82 -5.54
C VAL A 74 -18.43 -11.12 -4.72
N GLY A 75 -18.53 -11.02 -3.38
CA GLY A 75 -18.47 -12.18 -2.47
C GLY A 75 -17.12 -12.44 -1.79
N ASN A 76 -16.12 -11.57 -1.97
CA ASN A 76 -14.82 -11.65 -1.28
C ASN A 76 -14.55 -10.44 -0.35
N GLU A 77 -15.58 -10.03 0.39
CA GLU A 77 -15.58 -8.86 1.27
C GLU A 77 -14.52 -8.92 2.41
N PRO A 78 -14.24 -10.08 3.05
CA PRO A 78 -13.26 -10.13 4.14
C PRO A 78 -11.82 -9.85 3.67
N ASP A 79 -11.45 -10.44 2.55
CA ASP A 79 -10.15 -10.26 1.88
C ASP A 79 -9.95 -8.81 1.43
N LEU A 80 -11.02 -8.24 0.86
CA LEU A 80 -11.08 -6.84 0.49
C LEU A 80 -10.85 -5.94 1.72
N MET A 81 -11.56 -6.17 2.82
CA MET A 81 -11.39 -5.42 4.08
C MET A 81 -9.98 -5.54 4.66
N ALA A 82 -9.35 -6.72 4.58
CA ALA A 82 -7.97 -6.91 5.02
C ALA A 82 -6.96 -6.09 4.18
N ALA A 83 -7.18 -6.01 2.86
CA ALA A 83 -6.40 -5.14 2.00
C ALA A 83 -6.57 -3.66 2.38
N TYR A 84 -7.82 -3.19 2.62
CA TYR A 84 -8.07 -1.81 3.06
C TYR A 84 -7.48 -1.46 4.41
N ALA A 85 -7.58 -2.34 5.39
CA ALA A 85 -6.93 -2.14 6.69
C ALA A 85 -5.41 -1.95 6.49
N SER A 86 -4.82 -2.70 5.57
CA SER A 86 -3.40 -2.58 5.23
C SER A 86 -3.06 -1.24 4.56
N PHE A 87 -3.92 -0.75 3.66
CA PHE A 87 -3.79 0.56 3.05
C PHE A 87 -3.94 1.72 4.05
N ALA A 88 -4.95 1.64 4.93
CA ALA A 88 -5.19 2.67 5.94
C ALA A 88 -4.00 2.79 6.91
N LEU A 89 -3.43 1.66 7.32
CA LEU A 89 -2.23 1.64 8.17
C LEU A 89 -1.01 2.25 7.44
N LEU A 90 -0.80 1.90 6.16
CA LEU A 90 0.25 2.49 5.34
C LEU A 90 0.11 4.01 5.23
N TYR A 91 -1.11 4.50 5.00
CA TYR A 91 -1.39 5.93 4.92
C TYR A 91 -1.15 6.63 6.26
N SER A 92 -1.54 6.02 7.38
CA SER A 92 -1.24 6.56 8.71
C SER A 92 0.26 6.68 8.97
N LEU A 93 1.05 5.66 8.58
CA LEU A 93 2.51 5.70 8.72
C LEU A 93 3.15 6.77 7.85
N TYR A 94 2.58 7.03 6.67
CA TYR A 94 3.07 8.09 5.78
C TYR A 94 2.77 9.49 6.31
N LYS A 95 1.57 9.70 6.88
CA LYS A 95 1.19 11.00 7.46
C LYS A 95 2.13 11.42 8.60
N GLU A 96 2.77 10.47 9.29
CA GLU A 96 3.82 10.78 10.26
C GLU A 96 5.13 11.30 9.63
N VAL A 97 5.36 11.02 8.34
CA VAL A 97 6.60 11.30 7.61
C VAL A 97 6.50 12.59 6.80
N SER A 98 5.36 12.83 6.15
CA SER A 98 5.16 13.98 5.28
C SER A 98 3.69 14.42 5.27
N ASP A 99 3.48 15.74 5.34
CA ASP A 99 2.16 16.36 5.17
C ASP A 99 1.76 16.49 3.69
N GLU A 100 2.66 16.18 2.74
CA GLU A 100 2.31 16.20 1.31
C GLU A 100 1.33 15.07 0.99
N VAL A 101 0.12 15.42 0.59
CA VAL A 101 -0.91 14.47 0.18
C VAL A 101 -0.43 13.71 -1.05
N LEU A 102 -0.21 12.41 -0.89
CA LEU A 102 0.34 11.60 -1.95
C LEU A 102 -0.76 10.93 -2.77
N ASN A 103 -0.90 11.39 -4.01
CA ASN A 103 -2.07 11.15 -4.85
C ASN A 103 -2.30 9.68 -5.21
N LEU A 104 -1.28 8.84 -5.35
CA LEU A 104 -1.46 7.50 -5.91
C LEU A 104 -2.14 6.52 -4.93
N LEU A 105 -1.71 6.51 -3.67
CA LEU A 105 -2.28 5.61 -2.65
C LEU A 105 -3.69 6.05 -2.26
N LEU A 106 -3.93 7.36 -2.22
CA LEU A 106 -5.27 7.94 -2.10
C LEU A 106 -6.13 7.63 -3.33
N LEU A 107 -5.61 7.72 -4.56
CA LEU A 107 -6.34 7.34 -5.77
C LEU A 107 -6.72 5.85 -5.77
N ILE A 108 -5.82 4.97 -5.32
CA ILE A 108 -6.11 3.55 -5.17
C ILE A 108 -7.17 3.34 -4.08
N PHE A 109 -7.03 4.01 -2.93
CA PHE A 109 -8.00 3.93 -1.84
C PHE A 109 -9.38 4.44 -2.28
N HIS A 110 -9.45 5.61 -2.92
CA HIS A 110 -10.67 6.22 -3.45
C HIS A 110 -11.32 5.37 -4.54
N SER A 111 -10.56 4.97 -5.57
CA SER A 111 -11.04 4.11 -6.66
C SER A 111 -11.59 2.80 -6.14
N ALA A 112 -11.00 2.26 -5.08
CA ALA A 112 -11.47 1.04 -4.47
C ALA A 112 -12.72 1.32 -3.61
N THR A 113 -12.76 2.41 -2.81
CA THR A 113 -13.96 2.75 -2.01
C THR A 113 -15.20 3.02 -2.86
N ASP A 114 -15.03 3.57 -4.06
CA ASP A 114 -16.12 3.71 -5.04
C ASP A 114 -16.66 2.33 -5.47
N TYR A 115 -15.78 1.32 -5.54
CA TYR A 115 -16.14 -0.08 -5.84
C TYR A 115 -16.92 -0.74 -4.68
N ILE A 116 -16.55 -0.47 -3.43
CA ILE A 116 -17.32 -0.90 -2.24
C ILE A 116 -18.70 -0.23 -2.23
N LEU A 117 -18.78 1.09 -2.45
CA LEU A 117 -20.06 1.80 -2.57
C LEU A 117 -20.92 1.23 -3.69
N PHE A 118 -20.31 0.75 -4.78
CA PHE A 118 -21.03 0.06 -5.86
C PHE A 118 -21.55 -1.33 -5.45
N ILE A 119 -20.74 -2.14 -4.75
CA ILE A 119 -21.12 -3.49 -4.31
C ILE A 119 -22.16 -3.46 -3.17
N PHE A 120 -21.99 -2.56 -2.20
CA PHE A 120 -22.86 -2.46 -1.02
C PHE A 120 -23.96 -1.39 -1.13
N GLY A 121 -23.95 -0.57 -2.19
CA GLY A 121 -24.88 0.55 -2.39
C GLY A 121 -25.92 0.35 -3.49
N SER A 122 -26.08 -0.86 -4.02
CA SER A 122 -27.29 -1.19 -4.81
C SER A 122 -28.35 -1.80 -3.87
N PRO A 123 -29.61 -1.33 -3.92
CA PRO A 123 -30.69 -1.71 -3.00
C PRO A 123 -31.11 -3.19 -3.10
#